data_AF-A0A9N9WCP9-F1
#
_entry.id   AF-A0A9N9WCP9-F1
#
_cell.length_a   1.000
_cell.length_b   1.000
_cell.length_c   1.000
_cell.angle_alpha   90.00
_cell.angle_beta   90.00
_cell.angle_gamma   90.00
#
_symmetry.space_group_name_H-M   'P 1'
#
loop_
_entity.id
_entity.type
_entity.pdbx_description
1 polymer ?
#
loop_
_entity_poly.entity_id
_entity_poly.type
_entity_poly.pdbx_seq_one_letter_code
_entity_poly.pdbx_strand_id
1 'polypeptide(L)'
;MNTAPYDYLISVSSVNRFYSKLGFRTYEGTWTGLLGALIDQTVDVALEPVTAHPARHQDMEFIFPIAETMCNIYIRQQETSTVRDIFMAPFSARLVACVLAIAILAASAVILISRLAPSGAWTPPNPAASVLLIVCLIFAVVTYNAYAAFITSVLSVRVASLDTVAAVLHSPEFKIGYIRNGADQMYLMSTKDAQLNAFYIRGYSDAENLVSSAEEGLARAARQNYAFFAGQRAARSTLR
;
A
#
# COMPACT_ATOMS: atom_id res chain seq x y z
N MET A 1 -59.17 -17.89 -15.53
CA MET A 1 -58.92 -16.86 -14.50
C MET A 1 -57.80 -15.97 -15.03
N ASN A 2 -58.14 -14.72 -15.35
CA ASN A 2 -57.24 -13.73 -15.96
C ASN A 2 -56.38 -13.10 -14.85
N THR A 3 -55.06 -13.30 -14.88
CA THR A 3 -54.12 -12.51 -14.07
C THR A 3 -53.51 -11.46 -14.97
N ALA A 4 -54.12 -10.27 -14.99
CA ALA A 4 -53.51 -9.10 -15.61
C ALA A 4 -52.24 -8.72 -14.82
N PRO A 5 -51.15 -8.31 -15.49
CA PRO A 5 -49.98 -7.75 -14.82
C PRO A 5 -50.38 -6.41 -14.19
N TYR A 6 -50.03 -6.21 -12.92
CA TYR A 6 -50.20 -4.92 -12.26
C TYR A 6 -49.18 -3.93 -12.86
N ASP A 7 -49.64 -3.07 -13.76
CA ASP A 7 -48.88 -1.90 -14.19
C ASP A 7 -48.89 -0.87 -13.05
N TYR A 8 -47.85 -0.90 -12.22
CA TYR A 8 -47.65 0.12 -11.21
C TYR A 8 -47.14 1.40 -11.88
N LEU A 9 -48.06 2.30 -12.24
CA LEU A 9 -47.72 3.68 -12.60
C LEU A 9 -47.24 4.42 -11.35
N ILE A 10 -45.93 4.62 -11.23
CA ILE A 10 -45.34 5.48 -10.19
C ILE A 10 -45.66 6.94 -10.57
N SER A 11 -46.73 7.48 -10.00
CA SER A 11 -47.04 8.92 -10.07
C SER A 11 -46.16 9.66 -9.06
N VAL A 12 -45.03 10.20 -9.53
CA VAL A 12 -44.11 10.98 -8.69
C VAL A 12 -44.74 12.36 -8.42
N SER A 13 -45.17 12.60 -7.18
CA SER A 13 -45.54 13.96 -6.75
C SER A 13 -44.28 14.85 -6.74
N SER A 14 -44.44 16.12 -7.13
CA SER A 14 -43.42 16.97 -7.77
C SER A 14 -42.23 17.46 -6.90
N VAL A 15 -41.89 16.81 -5.78
CA VAL A 15 -40.88 17.33 -4.84
C VAL A 15 -39.70 16.38 -4.73
N ASN A 16 -38.64 16.67 -5.49
CA ASN A 16 -37.33 16.05 -5.30
C ASN A 16 -36.62 16.67 -4.09
N ARG A 17 -36.20 15.83 -3.14
CA ARG A 17 -35.37 16.24 -2.00
C ARG A 17 -34.00 15.59 -2.12
N PHE A 18 -32.95 16.40 -1.99
CA PHE A 18 -31.57 15.93 -2.03
C PHE A 18 -31.01 15.80 -0.60
N TYR A 19 -30.43 14.65 -0.30
CA TYR A 19 -29.75 14.39 0.97
C TYR A 19 -28.26 14.16 0.70
N SER A 20 -27.40 14.92 1.39
CA SER A 20 -25.94 14.79 1.23
C SER A 20 -25.34 13.59 1.95
N LYS A 21 -26.13 12.92 2.81
CA LYS A 21 -25.71 11.77 3.61
C LYS A 21 -26.82 10.74 3.66
N LEU A 22 -26.44 9.48 3.54
CA LEU A 22 -27.37 8.35 3.65
C LEU A 22 -28.09 8.36 5.00
N GLY A 23 -27.36 8.56 6.09
CA GLY A 23 -27.93 8.53 7.44
C GLY A 23 -27.42 7.38 8.28
N PHE A 24 -27.50 7.59 9.59
CA PHE A 24 -27.11 6.64 10.63
C PHE A 24 -28.10 6.71 11.78
N ARG A 25 -28.15 5.63 12.57
CA ARG A 25 -28.95 5.55 13.79
C ARG A 25 -28.22 6.24 14.94
N THR A 26 -28.88 7.18 15.60
CA THR A 26 -28.36 7.86 16.78
C THR A 26 -28.43 6.95 18.02
N TYR A 27 -27.82 7.39 19.12
CA TYR A 27 -27.94 6.70 20.42
C TYR A 27 -29.37 6.74 20.98
N GLU A 28 -30.20 7.69 20.53
CA GLU A 28 -31.62 7.82 20.90
C GLU A 28 -32.51 6.84 20.11
N GLY A 29 -31.93 6.11 19.15
CA GLY A 29 -32.65 5.19 18.28
C GLY A 29 -33.27 5.83 17.05
N THR A 30 -33.14 7.16 16.88
CA THR A 30 -33.65 7.90 15.73
C THR A 30 -32.71 7.78 14.52
N TRP A 31 -33.27 7.75 13.31
CA TRP A 31 -32.50 7.71 12.07
C TRP A 31 -32.33 9.11 11.50
N THR A 32 -31.14 9.38 10.98
CA THR A 32 -30.80 10.68 10.38
C THR A 32 -30.75 10.59 8.86
N GLY A 33 -30.69 11.74 8.17
CA GLY A 33 -30.45 11.80 6.72
C GLY A 33 -31.55 11.16 5.88
N LEU A 34 -31.17 10.56 4.75
CA LEU A 34 -32.09 9.90 3.83
C LEU A 34 -32.84 8.73 4.49
N LEU A 35 -32.17 7.94 5.34
CA LEU A 35 -32.80 6.82 6.05
C LEU A 35 -33.84 7.30 7.07
N GLY A 36 -33.56 8.38 7.81
CA GLY A 36 -34.55 8.99 8.70
C GLY A 36 -35.77 9.47 7.94
N ALA A 37 -35.56 10.15 6.81
CA ALA A 37 -36.64 10.64 5.97
C ALA A 37 -37.55 9.53 5.43
N LEU A 38 -37.00 8.35 5.12
CA LEU A 38 -37.74 7.15 4.71
C LEU A 38 -38.56 6.56 5.86
N ILE A 39 -37.96 6.44 7.05
CA ILE A 39 -38.62 5.89 8.24
C ILE A 39 -39.76 6.80 8.72
N ASP A 40 -39.53 8.12 8.70
CA ASP A 40 -40.51 9.13 9.05
C ASP A 40 -41.58 9.35 7.96
N GLN A 41 -41.56 8.54 6.88
CA GLN A 41 -42.50 8.61 5.75
C GLN A 41 -42.56 9.99 5.08
N THR A 42 -41.46 10.75 5.14
CA THR A 42 -41.35 12.05 4.46
C THR A 42 -40.84 11.93 3.02
N VAL A 43 -40.31 10.75 2.67
CA VAL A 43 -39.86 10.34 1.34
C VAL A 43 -40.39 8.93 1.13
N ASP A 44 -41.10 8.70 0.02
CA ASP A 44 -41.68 7.38 -0.28
C ASP A 44 -40.66 6.43 -0.94
N VAL A 45 -39.76 6.98 -1.77
CA VAL A 45 -38.78 6.23 -2.55
C VAL A 45 -37.44 6.93 -2.55
N ALA A 46 -36.36 6.17 -2.33
CA ALA A 46 -34.99 6.63 -2.43
C ALA A 46 -34.20 5.77 -3.41
N LEU A 47 -33.45 6.41 -4.30
CA LEU A 47 -32.56 5.75 -5.26
C LEU A 47 -31.11 5.80 -4.77
N GLU A 48 -30.82 5.10 -3.66
CA GLU A 48 -29.48 5.05 -3.08
C GLU A 48 -29.11 3.60 -2.73
N PRO A 49 -27.94 3.08 -3.18
CA PRO A 49 -27.48 1.77 -2.77
C PRO A 49 -27.18 1.75 -1.27
N VAL A 50 -27.80 0.81 -0.56
CA VAL A 50 -27.65 0.65 0.88
C VAL A 50 -26.95 -0.67 1.20
N THR A 51 -25.87 -0.60 1.97
CA THR A 51 -25.27 -1.79 2.58
C THR A 51 -26.25 -2.40 3.60
N ALA A 52 -26.69 -3.62 3.32
CA ALA A 52 -27.45 -4.44 4.24
C ALA A 52 -26.60 -4.71 5.50
N HIS A 53 -27.12 -4.35 6.67
CA HIS A 53 -26.44 -4.54 7.96
C HIS A 53 -27.44 -5.02 9.03
N PRO A 54 -27.06 -5.87 10.00
CA PRO A 54 -27.97 -6.36 11.03
C PRO A 54 -28.64 -5.24 11.83
N ALA A 55 -27.92 -4.16 12.15
CA ALA A 55 -28.49 -3.00 12.84
C ALA A 55 -29.56 -2.26 12.01
N ARG A 56 -29.51 -2.33 10.67
CA ARG A 56 -30.53 -1.76 9.78
C ARG A 56 -31.76 -2.66 9.65
N HIS A 57 -31.57 -3.98 9.74
CA HIS A 57 -32.66 -4.97 9.69
C HIS A 57 -33.62 -4.89 10.90
N GLN A 58 -33.24 -4.19 11.97
CA GLN A 58 -34.13 -3.98 13.12
C GLN A 58 -35.28 -3.03 12.79
N ASP A 59 -35.03 -2.01 11.97
CA ASP A 59 -35.98 -0.93 11.70
C ASP A 59 -36.39 -0.88 10.21
N MET A 60 -35.69 -1.60 9.33
CA MET A 60 -35.86 -1.55 7.86
C MET A 60 -35.75 -2.93 7.23
N GLU A 61 -36.56 -3.21 6.21
CA GLU A 61 -36.48 -4.43 5.40
C GLU A 61 -35.88 -4.15 4.02
N PHE A 62 -35.05 -5.06 3.51
CA PHE A 62 -34.41 -4.95 2.20
C PHE A 62 -34.93 -6.05 1.27
N ILE A 63 -35.16 -5.70 0.01
CA ILE A 63 -35.70 -6.62 -1.00
C ILE A 63 -34.77 -7.81 -1.29
N PHE A 64 -33.69 -7.58 -2.04
CA PHE A 64 -32.66 -8.56 -2.36
C PHE A 64 -31.35 -7.82 -2.63
N PRO A 65 -30.19 -8.45 -2.37
CA PRO A 65 -28.90 -7.84 -2.65
C PRO A 65 -28.71 -7.65 -4.16
N ILE A 66 -28.42 -6.42 -4.57
CA ILE A 66 -28.19 -6.07 -5.98
C ILE A 66 -26.71 -6.29 -6.37
N ALA A 67 -25.80 -6.13 -5.41
CA ALA A 67 -24.36 -6.30 -5.61
C ALA A 67 -23.65 -6.66 -4.29
N GLU A 68 -22.61 -7.48 -4.39
CA GLU A 68 -21.68 -7.74 -3.29
C GLU A 68 -20.42 -6.87 -3.47
N THR A 69 -19.99 -6.22 -2.40
CA THR A 69 -18.79 -5.37 -2.42
C THR A 69 -17.81 -5.81 -1.34
N MET A 70 -16.54 -5.92 -1.72
CA MET A 70 -15.45 -6.15 -0.78
C MET A 70 -14.93 -4.82 -0.24
N CYS A 71 -14.56 -4.80 1.04
CA CYS A 71 -13.86 -3.70 1.68
C CYS A 71 -12.41 -4.11 1.94
N ASN A 72 -11.48 -3.19 1.70
CA ASN A 72 -10.05 -3.41 1.90
C ASN A 72 -9.45 -2.24 2.69
N ILE A 73 -8.27 -2.47 3.25
CA ILE A 73 -7.44 -1.41 3.82
C ILE A 73 -6.46 -0.96 2.76
N TYR A 74 -6.52 0.32 2.41
CA TYR A 74 -5.66 0.95 1.44
C TYR A 74 -4.52 1.68 2.15
N ILE A 75 -3.30 1.37 1.76
CA ILE A 75 -2.07 2.05 2.17
C ILE A 75 -1.30 2.43 0.92
N ARG A 76 -0.50 3.51 1.00
CA ARG A 76 0.44 3.86 -0.07
C ARG A 76 1.44 2.72 -0.27
N GLN A 77 1.71 2.38 -1.53
CA GLN A 77 2.86 1.56 -1.87
C GLN A 77 4.14 2.32 -1.48
N GLN A 78 4.92 1.75 -0.55
CA GLN A 78 6.23 2.31 -0.24
C GLN A 78 7.14 2.06 -1.44
N GLU A 79 7.48 3.13 -2.16
CA GLU A 79 8.45 3.02 -3.24
C GLU A 79 9.81 2.74 -2.64
N THR A 80 10.35 1.55 -2.94
CA THR A 80 11.76 1.24 -2.77
C THR A 80 12.55 2.01 -3.83
N SER A 81 12.70 3.34 -3.62
CA SER A 81 13.54 4.22 -4.46
C SER A 81 15.02 3.77 -4.52
N THR A 82 15.36 2.67 -3.85
CA THR A 82 16.69 2.10 -3.71
C THR A 82 17.11 1.23 -4.88
N VAL A 83 16.22 0.73 -5.74
CA VAL A 83 16.58 -0.33 -6.72
C VAL A 83 17.63 0.11 -7.76
N ARG A 84 17.73 1.40 -8.10
CA ARG A 84 18.80 1.87 -8.99
C ARG A 84 20.12 2.13 -8.25
N ASP A 85 20.04 2.53 -6.99
CA ASP A 85 21.21 2.90 -6.18
C ASP A 85 21.88 1.70 -5.52
N ILE A 86 21.20 0.56 -5.35
CA ILE A 86 21.79 -0.65 -4.74
C ILE A 86 23.07 -1.14 -5.44
N PHE A 87 23.26 -0.85 -6.74
CA PHE A 87 24.42 -1.28 -7.50
C PHE A 87 25.66 -0.41 -7.26
N MET A 88 25.48 0.88 -6.93
CA MET A 88 26.56 1.83 -6.63
C MET A 88 26.73 2.11 -5.13
N ALA A 89 25.69 1.86 -4.33
CA ALA A 89 25.70 1.91 -2.87
C ALA A 89 26.86 1.15 -2.18
N PRO A 90 27.32 -0.04 -2.64
CA PRO A 90 28.39 -0.75 -1.93
C PRO A 90 29.71 0.01 -1.88
N PHE A 91 29.94 0.94 -2.82
CA PHE A 91 31.23 1.57 -2.97
C PHE A 91 31.11 3.10 -2.97
N SER A 92 31.69 3.73 -1.95
CA SER A 92 31.94 5.17 -2.01
C SER A 92 32.79 5.51 -3.25
N ALA A 93 32.51 6.64 -3.90
CA ALA A 93 33.26 7.09 -5.08
C ALA A 93 34.78 7.11 -4.85
N ARG A 94 35.19 7.37 -3.60
CA ARG A 94 36.58 7.31 -3.14
C ARG A 94 37.19 5.92 -3.25
N LEU A 95 36.47 4.88 -2.84
CA LEU A 95 36.94 3.49 -2.91
C LEU A 95 37.09 3.05 -4.37
N VAL A 96 36.10 3.33 -5.22
CA VAL A 96 36.15 3.01 -6.66
C VAL A 96 37.35 3.70 -7.31
N ALA A 97 37.59 4.97 -7.01
CA ALA A 97 38.75 5.71 -7.52
C ALA A 97 40.07 5.08 -7.05
N CYS A 98 40.17 4.67 -5.79
CA CYS A 98 41.36 3.98 -5.26
C CYS A 98 41.61 2.63 -5.96
N VAL A 99 40.57 1.82 -6.17
CA VAL A 99 40.69 0.52 -6.87
C VAL A 99 41.14 0.71 -8.31
N LEU A 100 40.55 1.68 -9.02
CA LEU A 100 40.99 2.05 -10.38
C LEU A 100 42.45 2.53 -10.40
N ALA A 101 42.86 3.36 -9.45
CA ALA A 101 44.24 3.83 -9.35
C ALA A 101 45.23 2.67 -9.13
N ILE A 102 44.92 1.75 -8.20
CA ILE A 102 45.76 0.56 -7.93
C ILE A 102 45.82 -0.35 -9.18
N ALA A 103 44.71 -0.55 -9.87
CA ALA A 103 44.67 -1.35 -11.10
C ALA A 103 45.52 -0.75 -12.22
N ILE A 104 45.46 0.59 -12.41
CA ILE A 104 46.29 1.30 -13.40
C ILE A 104 47.78 1.20 -13.02
N LEU A 105 48.12 1.39 -11.74
CA LEU A 105 49.50 1.27 -11.26
C LEU A 105 50.03 -0.15 -11.48
N ALA A 106 49.27 -1.19 -11.12
CA ALA A 106 49.65 -2.58 -11.34
C ALA A 106 49.83 -2.90 -12.83
N ALA A 107 48.90 -2.45 -13.69
CA ALA A 107 49.00 -2.64 -15.14
C ALA A 107 50.24 -1.94 -15.72
N SER A 108 50.51 -0.70 -15.30
CA SER A 108 51.70 0.05 -15.74
C SER A 108 53.00 -0.64 -15.32
N ALA A 109 53.07 -1.20 -14.10
CA ALA A 109 54.23 -1.95 -13.63
C ALA A 109 54.44 -3.24 -14.43
N VAL A 110 53.37 -3.98 -14.73
CA VAL A 110 53.43 -5.18 -15.59
C VAL A 110 53.91 -4.83 -17.00
N ILE A 111 53.41 -3.75 -17.59
CA ILE A 111 53.84 -3.28 -18.92
C ILE A 111 55.31 -2.84 -18.91
N LEU A 112 55.76 -2.15 -17.86
CA LEU A 112 57.16 -1.74 -17.75
C LEU A 112 58.09 -2.95 -17.62
N ILE A 113 57.72 -3.93 -16.78
CA ILE A 113 58.51 -5.15 -16.61
C ILE A 113 58.55 -5.98 -17.90
N SER A 114 57.44 -6.04 -18.65
CA SER A 114 57.39 -6.78 -19.91
C SER A 114 58.17 -6.11 -21.04
N ARG A 115 58.28 -4.77 -21.05
CA ARG A 115 59.13 -4.03 -22.00
C ARG A 115 60.62 -4.20 -21.73
N LEU A 116 61.01 -4.47 -20.48
CA LEU A 116 62.40 -4.68 -20.07
C LEU A 116 62.84 -6.15 -20.19
N ALA A 117 61.91 -7.10 -20.37
CA ALA A 117 62.20 -8.51 -20.56
C ALA A 117 62.16 -8.90 -22.06
N PRO A 118 63.21 -9.51 -22.63
CA PRO A 118 63.31 -9.77 -24.07
C PRO A 118 62.50 -10.98 -24.61
N SER A 119 61.60 -11.57 -23.82
CA SER A 119 60.81 -12.73 -24.26
C SER A 119 59.31 -12.42 -24.32
N GLY A 120 58.73 -12.55 -25.52
CA GLY A 120 57.30 -12.35 -25.81
C GLY A 120 56.38 -13.44 -25.27
N ALA A 121 56.63 -13.92 -24.04
CA ALA A 121 55.79 -14.89 -23.36
C ALA A 121 54.63 -14.19 -22.63
N TRP A 122 53.42 -14.76 -22.74
CA TRP A 122 52.21 -14.26 -22.07
C TRP A 122 52.28 -14.34 -20.53
N THR A 123 53.22 -15.14 -20.01
CA THR A 123 53.57 -15.20 -18.59
C THR A 123 54.85 -14.44 -18.34
N PRO A 124 54.90 -13.53 -17.35
CA PRO A 124 56.13 -12.81 -17.08
C PRO A 124 57.20 -13.81 -16.62
N PRO A 125 58.40 -13.83 -17.25
CA PRO A 125 59.48 -14.75 -16.86
C PRO A 125 60.06 -14.40 -15.48
N ASN A 126 59.81 -13.18 -14.98
CA ASN A 126 60.37 -12.69 -13.73
C ASN A 126 59.51 -13.10 -12.53
N PRO A 127 60.09 -13.72 -11.47
CA PRO A 127 59.35 -14.15 -10.30
C PRO A 127 58.63 -13.00 -9.59
N ALA A 128 59.20 -11.79 -9.62
CA ALA A 128 58.58 -10.58 -9.05
C ALA A 128 57.27 -10.18 -9.74
N ALA A 129 57.19 -10.31 -11.07
CA ALA A 129 55.98 -10.00 -11.82
C ALA A 129 54.90 -11.07 -11.64
N SER A 130 55.29 -12.35 -11.52
CA SER A 130 54.37 -13.43 -11.15
C SER A 130 53.77 -13.22 -9.76
N VAL A 131 54.56 -12.81 -8.77
CA VAL A 131 54.06 -12.47 -7.42
C VAL A 131 53.08 -11.29 -7.48
N LEU A 132 53.40 -10.23 -8.24
CA LEU A 132 52.51 -9.07 -8.41
C LEU A 132 51.16 -9.48 -9.05
N LEU A 133 51.19 -10.33 -10.08
CA LEU A 133 49.97 -10.83 -10.72
C LEU A 133 49.15 -11.69 -9.76
N ILE A 134 49.79 -12.58 -8.99
CA ILE A 134 49.09 -13.40 -7.99
C ILE A 134 48.42 -12.50 -6.93
N VAL A 135 49.11 -11.49 -6.42
CA VAL A 135 48.55 -10.53 -5.46
C VAL A 135 47.37 -9.77 -6.08
N CYS A 136 47.49 -9.32 -7.33
CA CYS A 136 46.41 -8.65 -8.04
C CYS A 136 45.18 -9.55 -8.24
N LEU A 137 45.39 -10.83 -8.58
CA LEU A 137 44.32 -11.81 -8.76
C LEU A 137 43.62 -12.11 -7.42
N ILE A 138 44.37 -12.28 -6.34
CA ILE A 138 43.80 -12.48 -5.00
C ILE A 138 42.96 -11.26 -4.60
N PHE A 139 43.48 -10.05 -4.80
CA PHE A 139 42.75 -8.82 -4.52
C PHE A 139 41.45 -8.69 -5.36
N ALA A 140 41.51 -9.03 -6.64
CA ALA A 140 40.34 -9.04 -7.53
C ALA A 140 39.27 -10.05 -7.07
N VAL A 141 39.68 -11.26 -6.67
CA VAL A 141 38.76 -12.28 -6.15
C VAL A 141 38.11 -11.83 -4.84
N VAL A 142 38.88 -11.26 -3.92
CA VAL A 142 38.36 -10.76 -2.63
C VAL A 142 37.36 -9.62 -2.85
N THR A 143 37.67 -8.65 -3.71
CA THR A 143 36.78 -7.52 -4.01
C THR A 143 35.51 -7.95 -4.72
N TYR A 144 35.60 -8.90 -5.67
CA TYR A 144 34.44 -9.49 -6.32
C TYR A 144 33.53 -10.22 -5.33
N ASN A 145 34.10 -11.06 -4.46
CA ASN A 145 33.32 -11.79 -3.46
C ASN A 145 32.67 -10.86 -2.44
N ALA A 146 33.36 -9.78 -2.03
CA ALA A 146 32.79 -8.76 -1.15
C ALA A 146 31.62 -8.03 -1.81
N TYR A 147 31.74 -7.66 -3.09
CA TYR A 147 30.66 -7.05 -3.86
C TYR A 147 29.46 -7.99 -4.02
N ALA A 148 29.71 -9.24 -4.42
CA ALA A 148 28.68 -10.25 -4.58
C ALA A 148 27.93 -10.48 -3.25
N ALA A 149 28.66 -10.65 -2.15
CA ALA A 149 28.09 -10.80 -0.82
C ALA A 149 27.21 -9.61 -0.41
N PHE A 150 27.66 -8.37 -0.68
CA PHE A 150 26.87 -7.17 -0.39
C PHE A 150 25.55 -7.14 -1.17
N ILE A 151 25.59 -7.38 -2.49
CA ILE A 151 24.38 -7.39 -3.33
C ILE A 151 23.40 -8.47 -2.85
N THR A 152 23.91 -9.66 -2.53
CA THR A 152 23.07 -10.74 -1.99
C THR A 152 22.48 -10.39 -0.62
N SER A 153 23.23 -9.68 0.23
CA SER A 153 22.73 -9.24 1.54
C SER A 153 21.62 -8.20 1.41
N VAL A 154 21.80 -7.21 0.52
CA VAL A 154 20.77 -6.17 0.28
C VAL A 154 19.53 -6.77 -0.36
N LEU A 155 19.67 -7.65 -1.36
CA LEU A 155 18.54 -8.29 -2.03
C LEU A 155 17.81 -9.30 -1.12
N SER A 156 18.53 -9.89 -0.16
CA SER A 156 17.94 -10.78 0.84
C SER A 156 17.07 -10.05 1.86
N VAL A 157 17.17 -8.72 1.99
CA VAL A 157 16.26 -7.96 2.86
C VAL A 157 14.87 -8.03 2.26
N ARG A 158 14.01 -8.85 2.85
CA ARG A 158 12.57 -8.76 2.62
C ARG A 158 12.15 -7.41 3.15
N VAL A 159 11.78 -6.50 2.25
CA VAL A 159 10.99 -5.33 2.64
C VAL A 159 9.81 -5.90 3.43
N ALA A 160 9.62 -5.44 4.67
CA ALA A 160 8.49 -5.86 5.48
C ALA A 160 7.22 -5.47 4.71
N SER A 161 6.67 -6.44 3.97
CA SER A 161 5.51 -6.20 3.15
C SER A 161 4.35 -6.02 4.11
N LEU A 162 3.81 -4.81 4.17
CA LEU A 162 2.65 -4.45 4.98
C LEU A 162 1.36 -5.01 4.35
N ASP A 163 1.39 -6.27 3.94
CA ASP A 163 0.30 -6.92 3.22
C ASP A 163 -0.81 -7.36 4.19
N THR A 164 -0.51 -7.39 5.48
CA THR A 164 -1.42 -7.85 6.52
C THR A 164 -1.89 -6.71 7.40
N VAL A 165 -3.16 -6.79 7.80
CA VAL A 165 -3.77 -5.87 8.77
C VAL A 165 -2.97 -5.83 10.07
N ALA A 166 -2.45 -6.99 10.49
CA ALA A 166 -1.57 -7.12 11.65
C ALA A 166 -0.35 -6.19 11.55
N ALA A 167 0.32 -6.16 10.40
CA ALA A 167 1.53 -5.37 10.22
C ALA A 167 1.24 -3.85 10.31
N VAL A 168 0.11 -3.42 9.76
CA VAL A 168 -0.37 -2.03 9.89
C VAL A 168 -0.67 -1.68 11.36
N LEU A 169 -1.29 -2.61 12.11
CA LEU A 169 -1.65 -2.39 13.51
C LEU A 169 -0.46 -2.32 14.46
N HIS A 170 0.61 -3.08 14.22
CA HIS A 170 1.82 -3.02 15.04
C HIS A 170 2.67 -1.80 14.73
N SER A 171 2.51 -1.22 13.54
CA SER A 171 3.28 -0.05 13.10
C SER A 171 2.71 1.23 13.75
N PRO A 172 3.48 1.94 14.59
CA PRO A 172 3.02 3.19 15.21
C PRO A 172 2.91 4.34 14.20
N GLU A 173 3.63 4.28 13.08
CA GLU A 173 3.67 5.33 12.07
C GLU A 173 2.39 5.44 11.24
N PHE A 174 1.64 4.34 11.12
CA PHE A 174 0.41 4.35 10.33
C PHE A 174 -0.74 4.93 11.16
N LYS A 175 -1.26 6.05 10.67
CA LYS A 175 -2.54 6.58 11.11
C LYS A 175 -3.66 5.74 10.52
N ILE A 176 -4.71 5.51 11.29
CA ILE A 176 -5.85 4.71 10.86
C ILE A 176 -7.05 5.61 10.65
N GLY A 177 -7.81 5.37 9.59
CA GLY A 177 -9.14 5.94 9.52
C GLY A 177 -10.08 5.24 8.56
N TYR A 178 -11.33 5.67 8.67
CA TYR A 178 -12.51 5.15 7.99
C TYR A 178 -13.55 6.26 7.94
N ILE A 179 -14.64 6.03 7.20
CA ILE A 179 -15.71 7.02 7.05
C ILE A 179 -16.55 7.09 8.33
N ARG A 180 -16.61 8.28 8.94
CA ARG A 180 -17.42 8.52 10.14
C ARG A 180 -18.92 8.39 9.84
N ASN A 181 -19.65 7.73 10.73
CA ASN A 181 -21.09 7.52 10.67
C ASN A 181 -21.56 6.90 9.33
N GLY A 182 -20.69 6.11 8.70
CA GLY A 182 -20.95 5.41 7.45
C GLY A 182 -21.20 3.91 7.64
N ALA A 183 -21.46 3.23 6.52
CA ALA A 183 -21.55 1.77 6.49
C ALA A 183 -20.24 1.10 6.93
N ASP A 184 -19.10 1.69 6.55
CA ASP A 184 -17.77 1.20 6.88
C ASP A 184 -17.53 1.15 8.40
N GLN A 185 -17.88 2.21 9.12
CA GLN A 185 -17.78 2.23 10.58
C GLN A 185 -18.71 1.19 11.23
N MET A 186 -19.94 1.03 10.74
CA MET A 186 -20.86 0.03 11.27
C MET A 186 -20.35 -1.40 11.06
N TYR A 187 -19.77 -1.68 9.89
CA TYR A 187 -19.13 -2.96 9.61
C TYR A 187 -17.96 -3.23 10.57
N LEU A 188 -17.06 -2.25 10.72
CA LEU A 188 -15.91 -2.32 11.63
C LEU A 188 -16.33 -2.51 13.11
N MET A 189 -17.41 -1.88 13.54
CA MET A 189 -17.93 -1.98 14.92
C MET A 189 -18.58 -3.34 15.20
N SER A 190 -19.19 -3.97 14.19
CA SER A 190 -19.92 -5.24 14.34
C SER A 190 -19.07 -6.48 14.05
N THR A 191 -17.82 -6.29 13.61
CA THR A 191 -16.96 -7.39 13.18
C THR A 191 -16.58 -8.32 14.33
N LYS A 192 -16.49 -9.62 14.03
CA LYS A 192 -15.97 -10.64 14.96
C LYS A 192 -14.46 -10.84 14.84
N ASP A 193 -13.85 -10.28 13.80
CA ASP A 193 -12.41 -10.37 13.59
C ASP A 193 -11.66 -9.48 14.60
N ALA A 194 -10.77 -10.09 15.37
CA ALA A 194 -9.96 -9.40 16.37
C ALA A 194 -9.05 -8.32 15.74
N GLN A 195 -8.51 -8.55 14.54
CA GLN A 195 -7.64 -7.58 13.88
C GLN A 195 -8.44 -6.38 13.40
N LEU A 196 -9.60 -6.62 12.80
CA LEU A 196 -10.44 -5.54 12.30
C LEU A 196 -11.08 -4.74 13.44
N ASN A 197 -11.41 -5.40 14.56
CA ASN A 197 -11.83 -4.71 15.78
C ASN A 197 -10.70 -3.85 16.37
N ALA A 198 -9.46 -4.35 16.40
CA ALA A 198 -8.31 -3.55 16.81
C ALA A 198 -8.08 -2.33 15.89
N PHE A 199 -8.31 -2.49 14.58
CA PHE A 199 -8.29 -1.40 13.61
C PHE A 199 -9.35 -0.34 13.92
N TYR A 200 -10.58 -0.77 14.22
CA TYR A 200 -11.66 0.12 14.67
C TYR A 200 -11.28 0.90 15.93
N ILE A 201 -10.85 0.19 16.99
CA ILE A 201 -10.53 0.81 18.29
C ILE A 201 -9.43 1.86 18.12
N ARG A 202 -8.36 1.54 17.40
CA ARG A 202 -7.24 2.47 17.17
C ARG A 202 -7.67 3.69 16.34
N GLY A 203 -8.48 3.50 15.29
CA GLY A 203 -9.04 4.62 14.53
C GLY A 203 -10.02 5.48 15.35
N TYR A 204 -10.77 4.87 16.27
CA TYR A 204 -11.70 5.57 17.14
C TYR A 204 -10.97 6.43 18.20
N SER A 205 -9.83 5.96 18.71
CA SER A 205 -8.98 6.73 19.62
C SER A 205 -8.49 8.04 19.00
N ASP A 206 -8.18 8.04 17.70
CA ASP A 206 -7.70 9.21 16.96
C ASP A 206 -8.79 9.78 16.05
N ALA A 207 -9.86 10.31 16.63
CA ALA A 207 -11.04 10.78 15.89
C ALA A 207 -10.77 11.89 14.84
N GLU A 208 -9.63 12.58 14.93
CA GLU A 208 -9.15 13.57 13.95
C GLU A 208 -8.73 12.94 12.60
N ASN A 209 -8.36 11.65 12.63
CA ASN A 209 -7.96 10.92 11.44
C ASN A 209 -9.18 10.44 10.63
N LEU A 210 -10.37 10.40 11.22
CA LEU A 210 -11.60 9.96 10.56
C LEU A 210 -12.06 10.99 9.52
N VAL A 211 -12.53 10.50 8.38
CA VAL A 211 -12.96 11.34 7.25
C VAL A 211 -14.46 11.25 7.01
N SER A 212 -15.02 12.23 6.30
CA SER A 212 -16.43 12.22 5.91
C SER A 212 -16.70 11.63 4.53
N SER A 213 -15.68 11.54 3.67
CA SER A 213 -15.80 11.03 2.30
C SER A 213 -14.71 10.00 2.00
N ALA A 214 -15.05 9.01 1.16
CA ALA A 214 -14.10 8.01 0.69
C ALA A 214 -12.95 8.65 -0.11
N GLU A 215 -13.26 9.67 -0.92
CA GLU A 215 -12.30 10.33 -1.79
C GLU A 215 -11.18 11.00 -0.99
N GLU A 216 -11.56 11.70 0.08
CA GLU A 216 -10.62 12.34 1.00
C GLU A 216 -9.73 11.31 1.71
N GLY A 217 -10.32 10.22 2.21
CA GLY A 217 -9.59 9.16 2.90
C GLY A 217 -8.59 8.44 1.99
N LEU A 218 -9.00 8.12 0.76
CA LEU A 218 -8.14 7.50 -0.25
C LEU A 218 -7.03 8.44 -0.70
N ALA A 219 -7.32 9.74 -0.88
CA ALA A 219 -6.30 10.73 -1.21
C ALA A 219 -5.27 10.90 -0.08
N ARG A 220 -5.68 10.86 1.18
CA ARG A 220 -4.77 10.85 2.34
C ARG A 220 -3.93 9.57 2.35
N ALA A 221 -4.53 8.42 2.12
CA ALA A 221 -3.85 7.12 2.07
C ALA A 221 -2.79 7.06 0.96
N ALA A 222 -3.03 7.74 -0.17
CA ALA A 222 -2.07 7.82 -1.27
C ALA A 222 -0.86 8.73 -0.98
N ARG A 223 -1.01 9.73 -0.09
CA ARG A 223 0.02 10.76 0.16
C ARG A 223 0.82 10.52 1.43
N GLN A 224 0.19 9.98 2.47
CA GLN A 224 0.74 9.88 3.83
C GLN A 224 0.78 8.42 4.31
N ASN A 225 1.45 8.17 5.43
CA ASN A 225 1.38 6.89 6.14
C ASN A 225 0.01 6.76 6.84
N TYR A 226 -1.02 6.58 6.04
CA TYR A 226 -2.42 6.53 6.47
C TYR A 226 -3.07 5.28 5.87
N ALA A 227 -3.61 4.43 6.74
CA ALA A 227 -4.33 3.22 6.39
C ALA A 227 -5.83 3.53 6.40
N PHE A 228 -6.44 3.43 5.23
CA PHE A 228 -7.84 3.79 5.03
C PHE A 228 -8.70 2.57 4.70
N PHE A 229 -9.71 2.30 5.52
CA PHE A 229 -10.68 1.24 5.25
C PHE A 229 -11.78 1.77 4.31
N ALA A 230 -11.93 1.15 3.15
CA ALA A 230 -12.94 1.54 2.15
C ALA A 230 -13.38 0.37 1.27
N GLY A 231 -14.56 0.52 0.67
CA GLY A 231 -15.04 -0.39 -0.37
C GLY A 231 -14.22 -0.32 -1.65
N GLN A 232 -14.02 -1.47 -2.31
CA GLN A 232 -13.28 -1.60 -3.56
C GLN A 232 -13.80 -0.72 -4.69
N ARG A 233 -15.12 -0.48 -4.73
CA ARG A 233 -15.75 0.36 -5.75
C ARG A 233 -15.33 1.83 -5.61
N ALA A 234 -15.32 2.36 -4.38
CA ALA A 234 -14.89 3.72 -4.10
C ALA A 234 -13.39 3.91 -4.32
N ALA A 235 -12.58 2.90 -3.98
CA ALA A 235 -11.15 2.91 -4.27
C ALA A 235 -10.87 2.98 -5.77
N ARG A 236 -11.55 2.15 -6.57
CA ARG A 236 -11.38 2.12 -8.03
C ARG A 236 -11.83 3.39 -8.74
N SER A 237 -12.84 4.08 -8.22
CA SER A 237 -13.28 5.35 -8.80
C SER A 237 -12.32 6.50 -8.49
N THR A 238 -11.69 6.48 -7.31
CA THR A 238 -10.86 7.58 -6.82
C THR A 238 -9.39 7.45 -7.24
N LEU A 239 -8.84 6.23 -7.24
CA LEU A 239 -7.41 5.96 -7.46
C LEU A 239 -7.06 5.64 -8.92
N ARG A 240 -7.84 6.13 -9.88
CA ARG A 240 -7.57 5.98 -11.31
C ARG A 240 -6.58 7.03 -11.83
#